data_AF-A0A800IT69-F1
#
_entry.id   AF-A0A800IT69-F1
#
_cell.length_a   1.000
_cell.length_b   1.000
_cell.length_c   1.000
_cell.angle_alpha   90.00
_cell.angle_beta   90.00
_cell.angle_gamma   90.00
#
_symmetry.space_group_name_H-M   'P 1'
#
loop_
_entity.id
_entity.type
_entity.pdbx_description
1 polymer ?
#
loop_
_entity_poly.entity_id
_entity_poly.type
_entity_poly.pdbx_seq_one_letter_code
_entity_poly.pdbx_strand_id
1 'polypeptide(L)'
;MNFYCDVTRGGNLESRHEVYALAIDEEGKPIFSTGNPDFTTCIRSSLKPFQASASILAEATKSAGFKSEEIALMCASHNGEEIHVETAQGMAQKLGLDASHFECGCHAPYDVEARNIARQNGFTPFHNNCSGKHSGMLALAQKLGADTKDYISYSHPVQKTIFEQLKRLTGKSTFPYGIDGCSAPTPFLTLKEIAELFQTLGSEKYPELTMAYNAMVKHPYLVAGNDRFDTDFNKAMNGRGITKVGGEAIRGLVIKTEKYGVVGIAQKIVDGNQRANETAIITILNHLNLLQPNEREYLQKYETKKLFNHNKIHIGNVKGFLN
;
A
#
# COMPACT_ATOMS: atom_id res chain seq x y z
N MET A 1 -14.84 -2.43 22.04
CA MET A 1 -14.30 -3.69 21.51
C MET A 1 -12.79 -3.54 21.44
N ASN A 2 -12.06 -4.48 22.03
CA ASN A 2 -10.61 -4.50 21.98
C ASN A 2 -10.17 -5.51 20.93
N PHE A 3 -9.10 -5.22 20.19
CA PHE A 3 -8.57 -6.10 19.16
C PHE A 3 -7.07 -6.28 19.33
N TYR A 4 -6.67 -7.54 19.47
CA TYR A 4 -5.29 -7.94 19.63
C TYR A 4 -4.88 -9.00 18.61
N CYS A 5 -3.61 -8.98 18.20
CA CYS A 5 -2.95 -10.12 17.58
C CYS A 5 -1.93 -10.72 18.56
N ASP A 6 -2.21 -11.93 19.02
CA ASP A 6 -1.38 -12.64 19.99
C ASP A 6 -0.35 -13.49 19.26
N VAL A 7 0.89 -13.40 19.74
CA VAL A 7 1.99 -14.27 19.38
C VAL A 7 2.13 -15.32 20.46
N THR A 8 2.12 -16.59 20.07
CA THR A 8 2.25 -17.71 20.99
C THR A 8 3.53 -18.50 20.75
N ARG A 9 4.09 -19.10 21.81
CA ARG A 9 5.19 -20.07 21.76
C ARG A 9 4.91 -21.22 22.71
N GLY A 10 4.96 -22.46 22.20
CA GLY A 10 4.59 -23.64 22.98
C GLY A 10 3.18 -23.58 23.57
N GLY A 11 2.24 -22.90 22.89
CA GLY A 11 0.86 -22.69 23.36
C GLY A 11 0.66 -21.53 24.34
N ASN A 12 1.74 -20.90 24.83
CA ASN A 12 1.66 -19.78 25.77
C ASN A 12 1.72 -18.43 25.05
N LEU A 13 1.04 -17.42 25.59
CA LEU A 13 1.12 -16.04 25.11
C LEU A 13 2.53 -15.49 25.35
N GLU A 14 3.22 -15.09 24.28
CA GLU A 14 4.57 -14.50 24.32
C GLU A 14 4.53 -12.99 24.10
N SER A 15 3.71 -12.52 23.16
CA SER A 15 3.55 -11.09 22.88
C SER A 15 2.15 -10.80 22.41
N ARG A 16 1.71 -9.55 22.56
CA ARG A 16 0.41 -9.08 22.13
C ARG A 16 0.56 -7.77 21.38
N HIS A 17 -0.01 -7.70 20.18
CA HIS A 17 -0.05 -6.49 19.37
C HIS A 17 -1.45 -5.89 19.41
N GLU A 18 -1.57 -4.65 19.84
CA GLU A 18 -2.85 -3.93 19.81
C GLU A 18 -3.17 -3.43 18.39
N VAL A 19 -4.44 -3.57 17.99
CA VAL A 19 -4.90 -3.21 16.65
C VAL A 19 -5.99 -2.16 16.74
N TYR A 20 -5.71 -1.01 16.13
CA TYR A 20 -6.72 0.02 15.88
C TYR A 20 -7.21 -0.11 14.45
N ALA A 21 -8.52 -0.05 14.28
CA ALA A 21 -9.13 -0.22 12.97
C ALA A 21 -10.49 0.48 12.88
N LEU A 22 -10.82 0.87 11.66
CA LEU A 22 -12.13 1.40 11.30
C LEU A 22 -12.52 0.81 9.95
N ALA A 23 -13.75 0.30 9.85
CA ALA A 23 -14.40 0.04 8.58
C ALA A 23 -15.66 0.90 8.46
N ILE A 24 -15.84 1.53 7.30
CA ILE A 24 -17.01 2.35 6.97
C ILE A 24 -17.74 1.75 5.75
N ASP A 25 -19.06 1.79 5.75
CA ASP A 25 -19.91 1.45 4.60
C ASP A 25 -19.97 2.58 3.57
N GLU A 26 -20.62 2.36 2.42
CA GLU A 26 -20.70 3.33 1.32
C GLU A 26 -21.26 4.71 1.65
N GLU A 27 -22.02 4.83 2.74
CA GLU A 27 -22.58 6.09 3.26
C GLU A 27 -21.59 6.82 4.20
N GLY A 28 -20.43 6.21 4.47
CA GLY A 28 -19.42 6.71 5.39
C GLY A 28 -19.69 6.37 6.85
N LYS A 29 -20.67 5.50 7.14
CA LYS A 29 -21.02 5.12 8.50
C LYS A 29 -20.09 4.02 9.01
N PRO A 30 -19.58 4.12 10.25
CA PRO A 30 -18.81 3.04 10.86
C PRO A 30 -19.63 1.75 10.99
N ILE A 31 -19.13 0.66 10.39
CA ILE A 31 -19.65 -0.71 10.55
C ILE A 31 -18.74 -1.59 11.43
N PHE A 32 -17.53 -1.11 11.72
CA PHE A 32 -16.59 -1.72 12.65
C PHE A 32 -15.63 -0.67 13.19
N SER A 33 -15.30 -0.73 14.48
CA SER A 33 -14.28 0.14 15.07
C SER A 33 -13.62 -0.50 16.30
N THR A 34 -12.28 -0.42 16.35
CA THR A 34 -11.48 -0.76 17.52
C THR A 34 -10.41 0.31 17.73
N GLY A 35 -10.12 0.64 18.98
CA GLY A 35 -9.28 1.79 19.32
C GLY A 35 -9.94 3.13 19.00
N ASN A 36 -9.12 4.17 18.80
CA ASN A 36 -9.59 5.51 18.47
C ASN A 36 -9.60 5.74 16.94
N PRO A 37 -10.77 5.97 16.28
CA PRO A 37 -10.83 6.33 14.86
C PRO A 37 -10.05 7.59 14.48
N ASP A 38 -9.90 8.52 15.43
CA ASP A 38 -9.15 9.77 15.25
C ASP A 38 -7.65 9.60 15.56
N PHE A 39 -7.18 8.35 15.79
CA PHE A 39 -5.78 8.05 15.96
C PHE A 39 -5.00 8.48 14.71
N THR A 40 -4.14 9.48 14.89
CA THR A 40 -3.34 10.05 13.81
C THR A 40 -2.04 9.27 13.66
N THR A 41 -1.80 8.74 12.46
CA THR A 41 -0.59 7.99 12.12
C THR A 41 -0.12 8.36 10.72
N CYS A 42 1.16 8.13 10.46
CA CYS A 42 1.67 8.25 9.11
C CYS A 42 1.08 7.14 8.22
N ILE A 43 0.52 7.52 7.07
CA ILE A 43 -0.08 6.58 6.11
C ILE A 43 0.99 5.78 5.32
N ARG A 44 2.23 6.27 5.29
CA ARG A 44 3.37 5.60 4.64
C ARG A 44 3.02 5.17 3.21
N SER A 45 3.48 3.99 2.79
CA SER A 45 3.25 3.46 1.44
C SER A 45 1.80 3.09 1.11
N SER A 46 0.86 3.12 2.06
CA SER A 46 -0.58 3.02 1.74
C SER A 46 -1.08 4.24 0.97
N LEU A 47 -0.32 5.35 0.94
CA LEU A 47 -0.65 6.56 0.19
C LEU A 47 -0.49 6.41 -1.34
N LYS A 48 0.31 5.45 -1.80
CA LYS A 48 0.80 5.40 -3.19
C LYS A 48 -0.29 5.46 -4.28
N PRO A 49 -1.46 4.81 -4.14
CA PRO A 49 -2.55 4.96 -5.12
C PRO A 49 -3.03 6.41 -5.26
N PHE A 50 -3.04 7.17 -4.17
CA PHE A 50 -3.43 8.58 -4.16
C PHE A 50 -2.33 9.48 -4.73
N GLN A 51 -1.04 9.16 -4.50
CA GLN A 51 0.07 9.85 -5.16
C GLN A 51 0.04 9.60 -6.68
N ALA A 52 -0.17 8.35 -7.09
CA ALA A 52 -0.33 7.98 -8.50
C ALA A 52 -1.50 8.71 -9.15
N SER A 53 -2.62 8.86 -8.44
CA SER A 53 -3.80 9.58 -8.92
C SER A 53 -3.51 11.05 -9.27
N ALA A 54 -2.58 11.71 -8.58
CA ALA A 54 -2.17 13.08 -8.91
C ALA A 54 -1.46 13.13 -10.28
N SER A 55 -0.54 12.20 -10.55
CA SER A 55 0.13 12.09 -11.85
C SER A 55 -0.84 11.70 -12.98
N ILE A 56 -1.83 10.85 -12.70
CA ILE A 56 -2.87 10.47 -13.67
C ILE A 56 -3.77 11.67 -13.99
N LEU A 57 -4.23 12.39 -12.97
CA LEU A 57 -5.10 13.55 -13.10
C LEU A 57 -4.43 14.68 -13.90
N ALA A 58 -3.12 14.87 -13.70
CA ALA A 58 -2.32 15.83 -14.46
C ALA A 58 -2.00 15.35 -15.90
N GLU A 59 -2.52 14.20 -16.34
CA GLU A 59 -2.19 13.53 -17.61
C GLU A 59 -0.70 13.18 -17.78
N ALA A 60 0.10 13.15 -16.70
CA ALA A 60 1.53 12.87 -16.77
C ALA A 60 1.80 11.44 -17.24
N THR A 61 1.00 10.47 -16.78
CA THR A 61 1.12 9.06 -17.19
C THR A 61 0.84 8.88 -18.69
N LYS A 62 -0.17 9.58 -19.21
CA LYS A 62 -0.53 9.58 -20.64
C LYS A 62 0.57 10.25 -21.47
N SER A 63 1.08 11.41 -21.06
CA SER A 63 2.17 12.10 -21.76
C SER A 63 3.47 11.29 -21.78
N ALA A 64 3.76 10.52 -20.72
CA ALA A 64 4.90 9.61 -20.66
C ALA A 64 4.70 8.28 -21.40
N GLY A 65 3.50 8.01 -21.95
CA GLY A 65 3.20 6.73 -22.59
C GLY A 65 3.18 5.55 -21.61
N PHE A 66 2.85 5.79 -20.33
CA PHE A 66 2.71 4.74 -19.33
C PHE A 66 1.45 3.91 -19.56
N LYS A 67 1.61 2.60 -19.45
CA LYS A 67 0.60 1.56 -19.56
C LYS A 67 0.12 1.12 -18.18
N SER A 68 -0.87 0.24 -18.15
CA SER A 68 -1.50 -0.25 -16.92
C SER A 68 -0.52 -0.86 -15.91
N GLU A 69 0.49 -1.59 -16.38
CA GLU A 69 1.54 -2.24 -15.60
C GLU A 69 2.43 -1.21 -14.88
N GLU A 70 2.74 -0.10 -15.54
CA GLU A 70 3.57 0.97 -15.01
C GLU A 70 2.79 1.82 -14.01
N ILE A 71 1.49 2.03 -14.25
CA ILE A 71 0.59 2.64 -13.26
C ILE A 71 0.43 1.75 -12.02
N ALA A 72 0.38 0.42 -12.19
CA ALA A 72 0.37 -0.49 -11.05
C ALA A 72 1.68 -0.39 -10.23
N LEU A 73 2.82 -0.24 -10.91
CA LEU A 73 4.11 -0.02 -10.24
C LEU A 73 4.16 1.33 -9.52
N MET A 74 3.51 2.39 -10.01
CA MET A 74 3.35 3.65 -9.28
C MET A 74 2.64 3.48 -7.94
N CYS A 75 1.74 2.50 -7.85
CA CYS A 75 1.01 2.15 -6.62
C CYS A 75 1.79 1.17 -5.71
N ALA A 76 2.92 0.64 -6.18
CA ALA A 76 3.53 -0.55 -5.62
C ALA A 76 4.40 -0.31 -4.38
N SER A 77 4.56 -1.35 -3.56
CA SER A 77 5.69 -1.51 -2.65
C SER A 77 6.34 -2.85 -2.95
N HIS A 78 6.90 -2.93 -4.16
CA HIS A 78 7.30 -4.18 -4.77
C HIS A 78 8.51 -4.84 -4.08
N ASN A 79 8.66 -6.12 -4.31
CA ASN A 79 9.77 -6.92 -3.80
C ASN A 79 11.11 -6.64 -4.46
N GLY A 80 11.14 -5.96 -5.62
CA GLY A 80 12.39 -5.69 -6.36
C GLY A 80 12.87 -6.88 -7.18
N GLU A 81 11.96 -7.79 -7.51
CA GLU A 81 12.17 -8.89 -8.47
C GLU A 81 12.37 -8.34 -9.89
N GLU A 82 12.89 -9.18 -10.80
CA GLU A 82 13.25 -8.82 -12.17
C GLU A 82 12.13 -8.06 -12.90
N ILE A 83 10.90 -8.59 -12.90
CA ILE A 83 9.73 -7.92 -13.50
C ILE A 83 9.51 -6.49 -13.00
N HIS A 84 9.77 -6.23 -11.71
CA HIS A 84 9.63 -4.88 -11.14
C HIS A 84 10.75 -3.96 -11.60
N VAL A 85 11.99 -4.47 -11.58
CA VAL A 85 13.18 -3.73 -12.01
C VAL A 85 13.09 -3.36 -13.49
N GLU A 86 12.74 -4.32 -14.34
CA GLU A 86 12.53 -4.12 -15.78
C GLU A 86 11.42 -3.12 -16.05
N THR A 87 10.30 -3.21 -15.33
CA THR A 87 9.20 -2.23 -15.46
C THR A 87 9.67 -0.83 -15.07
N ALA A 88 10.40 -0.66 -13.97
CA ALA A 88 10.92 0.64 -13.54
C ALA A 88 11.95 1.22 -14.53
N GLN A 89 12.82 0.37 -15.09
CA GLN A 89 13.77 0.74 -16.14
C GLN A 89 13.06 1.18 -17.42
N GLY A 90 12.03 0.45 -17.84
CA GLY A 90 11.19 0.81 -18.99
C GLY A 90 10.51 2.16 -18.79
N MET A 91 10.01 2.44 -17.58
CA MET A 91 9.46 3.76 -17.23
C MET A 91 10.51 4.86 -17.35
N ALA A 92 11.73 4.64 -16.84
CA ALA A 92 12.82 5.62 -16.94
C ALA A 92 13.20 5.90 -18.40
N GLN A 93 13.30 4.85 -19.24
CA GLN A 93 13.59 4.97 -20.67
C GLN A 93 12.52 5.79 -21.41
N LYS A 94 11.24 5.57 -21.12
CA LYS A 94 10.14 6.36 -21.70
C LYS A 94 10.21 7.86 -21.36
N LEU A 95 10.74 8.18 -20.19
CA LEU A 95 10.96 9.56 -19.75
C LEU A 95 12.27 10.15 -20.30
N GLY A 96 13.12 9.35 -20.97
CA GLY A 96 14.46 9.76 -21.37
C GLY A 96 15.39 10.00 -20.18
N LEU A 97 15.14 9.31 -19.05
CA LEU A 97 15.89 9.44 -17.81
C LEU A 97 16.65 8.16 -17.49
N ASP A 98 17.62 8.28 -16.59
CA ASP A 98 18.40 7.17 -16.06
C ASP A 98 18.28 7.07 -14.52
N ALA A 99 18.99 6.10 -13.94
CA ALA A 99 18.99 5.87 -12.49
C ALA A 99 19.43 7.08 -11.66
N SER A 100 20.24 8.00 -12.20
CA SER A 100 20.76 9.16 -11.45
C SER A 100 19.67 10.19 -11.13
N HIS A 101 18.55 10.14 -11.86
CA HIS A 101 17.38 11.00 -11.62
C HIS A 101 16.47 10.48 -10.49
N PHE A 102 16.70 9.27 -9.98
CA PHE A 102 15.85 8.68 -8.94
C PHE A 102 16.37 9.03 -7.55
N GLU A 103 15.60 9.82 -6.80
CA GLU A 103 15.97 10.31 -5.46
C GLU A 103 15.44 9.41 -4.33
N CYS A 104 14.93 8.22 -4.66
CA CYS A 104 14.49 7.22 -3.67
C CYS A 104 15.64 6.52 -2.93
N GLY A 105 16.87 6.64 -3.42
CA GLY A 105 17.99 5.79 -3.01
C GLY A 105 17.79 4.33 -3.41
N CYS A 106 18.69 3.45 -2.99
CA CYS A 106 18.58 2.01 -3.24
C CYS A 106 18.57 1.20 -1.95
N HIS A 107 17.96 0.03 -2.01
CA HIS A 107 18.04 -0.98 -0.96
C HIS A 107 18.01 -2.37 -1.60
N ALA A 108 18.40 -3.38 -0.83
CA ALA A 108 18.31 -4.77 -1.26
C ALA A 108 16.85 -5.15 -1.58
N PRO A 109 16.56 -5.88 -2.67
CA PRO A 109 15.25 -6.47 -2.91
C PRO A 109 14.72 -7.23 -1.68
N TYR A 110 13.40 -7.20 -1.46
CA TYR A 110 12.77 -8.01 -0.42
C TYR A 110 12.73 -9.48 -0.78
N ASP A 111 12.56 -9.80 -2.06
CA ASP A 111 12.70 -11.17 -2.53
C ASP A 111 14.15 -11.66 -2.39
N VAL A 112 14.32 -12.87 -1.86
CA VAL A 112 15.63 -13.41 -1.49
C VAL A 112 16.44 -13.79 -2.73
N GLU A 113 15.79 -14.35 -3.75
CA GLU A 113 16.46 -14.76 -4.99
C GLU A 113 16.91 -13.54 -5.78
N ALA A 114 16.00 -12.59 -6.02
CA ALA A 114 16.29 -11.32 -6.66
C ALA A 114 17.41 -10.56 -5.93
N ARG A 115 17.41 -10.56 -4.59
CA ARG A 115 18.49 -9.97 -3.79
C ARG A 115 19.83 -10.63 -4.06
N ASN A 116 19.88 -11.96 -4.11
CA ASN A 116 21.13 -12.70 -4.32
C ASN A 116 21.69 -12.46 -5.72
N ILE A 117 20.83 -12.38 -6.73
CA ILE A 117 21.21 -12.03 -8.11
C ILE A 117 21.73 -10.58 -8.16
N ALA A 118 20.94 -9.62 -7.68
CA ALA A 118 21.28 -8.20 -7.75
C ALA A 118 22.56 -7.84 -6.97
N ARG A 119 22.88 -8.57 -5.88
CA ARG A 119 24.10 -8.34 -5.09
C ARG A 119 25.38 -8.48 -5.92
N GLN A 120 25.37 -9.27 -6.99
CA GLN A 120 26.55 -9.46 -7.85
C GLN A 120 26.92 -8.20 -8.64
N ASN A 121 25.92 -7.38 -8.99
CA ASN A 121 26.08 -6.17 -9.81
C ASN A 121 25.87 -4.87 -9.01
N GLY A 122 25.38 -4.97 -7.77
CA GLY A 122 25.03 -3.84 -6.92
C GLY A 122 23.56 -3.44 -7.03
N PHE A 123 23.07 -2.71 -6.02
CA PHE A 123 21.68 -2.25 -5.99
C PHE A 123 21.57 -0.85 -6.61
N THR A 124 20.63 -0.72 -7.54
CA THR A 124 20.22 0.54 -8.17
C THR A 124 18.91 1.05 -7.57
N PRO A 125 18.53 2.32 -7.81
CA PRO A 125 17.22 2.85 -7.42
C PRO A 125 16.01 2.06 -7.96
N PHE A 126 16.18 1.30 -9.05
CA PHE A 126 15.13 0.43 -9.59
C PHE A 126 14.80 -0.78 -8.68
N HIS A 127 15.72 -1.17 -7.80
CA HIS A 127 15.47 -2.20 -6.78
C HIS A 127 14.69 -1.66 -5.57
N ASN A 128 14.62 -0.33 -5.41
CA ASN A 128 13.87 0.29 -4.34
C ASN A 128 12.37 0.03 -4.53
N ASN A 129 11.68 -0.43 -3.50
CA ASN A 129 10.25 -0.74 -3.54
C ASN A 129 9.34 0.47 -3.89
N CYS A 130 9.91 1.67 -3.90
CA CYS A 130 9.25 2.91 -4.29
C CYS A 130 9.60 3.36 -5.72
N SER A 131 10.42 2.64 -6.47
CA SER A 131 10.90 3.08 -7.79
C SER A 131 9.76 3.51 -8.72
N GLY A 132 8.66 2.74 -8.79
CA GLY A 132 7.50 3.10 -9.61
C GLY A 132 6.82 4.41 -9.21
N LYS A 133 6.66 4.71 -7.90
CA LYS A 133 6.09 6.01 -7.49
C LYS A 133 7.02 7.17 -7.85
N HIS A 134 8.34 6.93 -7.82
CA HIS A 134 9.33 7.92 -8.22
C HIS A 134 9.31 8.15 -9.73
N SER A 135 9.14 7.12 -10.55
CA SER A 135 8.86 7.27 -11.98
C SER A 135 7.58 8.09 -12.23
N GLY A 136 6.53 7.88 -11.44
CA GLY A 136 5.30 8.68 -11.51
C GLY A 136 5.50 10.15 -11.13
N MET A 137 6.37 10.42 -10.15
CA MET A 137 6.76 11.78 -9.75
C MET A 137 7.64 12.48 -10.79
N LEU A 138 8.57 11.77 -11.42
CA LEU A 138 9.40 12.26 -12.51
C LEU A 138 8.57 12.57 -13.77
N ALA A 139 7.64 11.69 -14.11
CA ALA A 139 6.67 11.96 -15.18
C ALA A 139 5.85 13.22 -14.89
N LEU A 140 5.44 13.41 -13.64
CA LEU A 140 4.71 14.62 -13.23
C LEU A 140 5.59 15.87 -13.31
N ALA A 141 6.86 15.80 -12.92
CA ALA A 141 7.80 16.92 -13.07
C ALA A 141 7.90 17.37 -14.54
N GLN A 142 8.14 16.44 -15.46
CA GLN A 142 8.21 16.73 -16.90
C GLN A 142 6.89 17.32 -17.43
N LYS A 143 5.75 16.75 -17.02
CA LYS A 143 4.42 17.25 -17.43
C LYS A 143 4.15 18.69 -16.97
N LEU A 144 4.65 19.05 -15.79
CA LEU A 144 4.52 20.40 -15.23
C LEU A 144 5.56 21.39 -15.79
N GLY A 145 6.52 20.93 -16.61
CA GLY A 145 7.67 21.73 -17.02
C GLY A 145 8.58 22.12 -15.84
N ALA A 146 8.55 21.34 -14.75
CA ALA A 146 9.38 21.54 -13.57
C ALA A 146 10.70 20.75 -13.68
N ASP A 147 11.67 21.11 -12.84
CA ASP A 147 12.94 20.38 -12.73
C ASP A 147 12.67 18.93 -12.29
N THR A 148 13.43 17.98 -12.85
CA THR A 148 13.41 16.57 -12.43
C THR A 148 14.32 16.30 -11.24
N LYS A 149 15.05 17.30 -10.77
CA LYS A 149 15.83 17.30 -9.53
C LYS A 149 15.00 17.87 -8.36
N ASP A 150 15.26 17.36 -7.17
CA ASP A 150 14.63 17.78 -5.90
C ASP A 150 13.10 17.62 -5.90
N TYR A 151 12.56 16.71 -6.72
CA TYR A 151 11.11 16.49 -6.79
C TYR A 151 10.54 15.88 -5.50
N ILE A 152 11.40 15.38 -4.62
CA ILE A 152 11.06 14.92 -3.27
C ILE A 152 10.92 16.07 -2.26
N SER A 153 11.33 17.29 -2.60
CA SER A 153 11.18 18.45 -1.72
C SER A 153 9.73 18.88 -1.60
N TYR A 154 9.28 19.17 -0.38
CA TYR A 154 7.90 19.58 -0.11
C TYR A 154 7.47 20.84 -0.89
N SER A 155 8.41 21.74 -1.17
CA SER A 155 8.14 22.96 -1.94
C SER A 155 8.09 22.74 -3.46
N HIS A 156 8.52 21.57 -3.94
CA HIS A 156 8.57 21.25 -5.36
C HIS A 156 7.15 21.17 -5.97
N PRO A 157 6.94 21.60 -7.23
CA PRO A 157 5.63 21.52 -7.91
C PRO A 157 5.00 20.12 -7.89
N VAL A 158 5.81 19.05 -7.96
CA VAL A 158 5.36 17.66 -7.84
C VAL A 158 4.69 17.40 -6.49
N GLN A 159 5.37 17.73 -5.38
CA GLN A 159 4.80 17.49 -4.05
C GLN A 159 3.60 18.39 -3.79
N LYS A 160 3.64 19.65 -4.22
CA LYS A 160 2.46 20.53 -4.16
C LYS A 160 1.26 19.90 -4.86
N THR A 161 1.44 19.39 -6.08
CA THR A 161 0.37 18.74 -6.85
C THR A 161 -0.17 17.49 -6.15
N ILE A 162 0.71 16.66 -5.58
CA ILE A 162 0.30 15.49 -4.79
C ILE A 162 -0.53 15.92 -3.57
N PHE A 163 -0.07 16.91 -2.82
CA PHE A 163 -0.78 17.38 -1.64
C PHE A 163 -2.09 18.09 -1.99
N GLU A 164 -2.18 18.83 -3.10
CA GLU A 164 -3.46 19.37 -3.61
C GLU A 164 -4.45 18.26 -3.96
N GLN A 165 -3.98 17.15 -4.55
CA GLN A 165 -4.85 15.98 -4.76
C GLN A 165 -5.33 15.40 -3.43
N LEU A 166 -4.49 15.35 -2.39
CA LEU A 166 -4.95 14.92 -1.07
C LEU A 166 -5.96 15.89 -0.45
N LYS A 167 -5.78 17.21 -0.61
CA LYS A 167 -6.78 18.20 -0.16
C LYS A 167 -8.11 17.98 -0.87
N ARG A 168 -8.09 17.74 -2.18
CA ARG A 168 -9.29 17.43 -2.98
C ARG A 168 -9.99 16.16 -2.51
N LEU A 169 -9.24 15.11 -2.17
CA LEU A 169 -9.81 13.82 -1.77
C LEU A 169 -10.28 13.78 -0.30
N THR A 170 -9.64 14.55 0.59
CA THR A 170 -9.93 14.53 2.03
C THR A 170 -10.74 15.73 2.52
N GLY A 171 -10.84 16.79 1.72
CA GLY A 171 -11.41 18.08 2.13
C GLY A 171 -10.53 18.88 3.13
N LYS A 172 -9.35 18.38 3.51
CA LYS A 172 -8.43 19.06 4.43
C LYS A 172 -7.65 20.16 3.73
N SER A 173 -7.30 21.20 4.48
CA SER A 173 -6.45 22.29 3.97
C SER A 173 -4.96 22.06 4.18
N THR A 174 -4.57 21.36 5.26
CA THR A 174 -3.18 21.11 5.64
C THR A 174 -2.99 19.73 6.25
N PHE A 175 -1.77 19.20 6.14
CA PHE A 175 -1.40 17.91 6.69
C PHE A 175 -0.06 18.05 7.44
N PRO A 176 0.05 17.59 8.70
CA PRO A 176 1.35 17.27 9.27
C PRO A 176 2.02 16.24 8.37
N TYR A 177 3.33 16.33 8.15
CA TYR A 177 4.05 15.39 7.30
C TYR A 177 5.45 15.10 7.87
N GLY A 178 6.00 13.97 7.46
CA GLY A 178 7.39 13.60 7.69
C GLY A 178 8.07 13.18 6.39
N ILE A 179 9.36 12.88 6.46
CA ILE A 179 10.13 12.31 5.34
C ILE A 179 10.04 10.77 5.44
N ASP A 180 9.56 10.11 4.39
CA ASP A 180 9.49 8.64 4.33
C ASP A 180 10.87 8.04 3.99
N GLY A 181 11.02 6.73 4.10
CA GLY A 181 12.28 6.02 3.84
C GLY A 181 12.79 6.08 2.39
N CYS A 182 12.00 6.61 1.46
CA CYS A 182 12.39 6.89 0.08
C CYS A 182 12.57 8.40 -0.19
N SER A 183 12.76 9.19 0.88
CA SER A 183 13.00 10.64 0.84
C SER A 183 11.79 11.53 0.51
N ALA A 184 10.69 10.97 0.00
CA ALA A 184 9.49 11.75 -0.32
C ALA A 184 8.66 12.12 0.94
N PRO A 185 7.93 13.25 0.95
CA PRO A 185 7.07 13.63 2.06
C PRO A 185 5.88 12.68 2.16
N THR A 186 5.45 12.39 3.39
CA THR A 186 4.30 11.54 3.69
C THR A 186 3.44 12.16 4.80
N PRO A 187 2.13 12.32 4.60
CA PRO A 187 1.26 12.97 5.57
C PRO A 187 0.92 12.05 6.74
N PHE A 188 0.51 12.66 7.84
CA PHE A 188 -0.17 12.01 8.94
C PHE A 188 -1.67 12.24 8.77
N LEU A 189 -2.43 11.15 8.89
CA LEU A 189 -3.88 11.11 8.72
C LEU A 189 -4.50 10.33 9.88
N THR A 190 -5.76 10.61 10.19
CA THR A 190 -6.53 9.78 11.12
C THR A 190 -6.87 8.44 10.47
N LEU A 191 -7.16 7.40 11.26
CA LEU A 191 -7.67 6.14 10.70
C LEU A 191 -8.97 6.35 9.92
N LYS A 192 -9.82 7.29 10.37
CA LYS A 192 -11.02 7.69 9.65
C LYS A 192 -10.70 8.22 8.24
N GLU A 193 -9.79 9.18 8.13
CA GLU A 193 -9.38 9.74 6.85
C GLU A 193 -8.77 8.67 5.92
N ILE A 194 -8.02 7.72 6.47
CA ILE A 194 -7.47 6.60 5.69
C ILE A 194 -8.59 5.68 5.19
N ALA A 195 -9.58 5.35 6.02
CA ALA A 195 -10.70 4.51 5.60
C ALA A 195 -11.54 5.18 4.50
N GLU A 196 -11.81 6.48 4.64
CA GLU A 196 -12.50 7.31 3.64
C GLU A 196 -11.74 7.39 2.31
N LEU A 197 -10.42 7.55 2.35
CA LEU A 197 -9.58 7.52 1.16
C LEU A 197 -9.69 6.19 0.42
N PHE A 198 -9.60 5.05 1.13
CA PHE A 198 -9.71 3.74 0.51
C PHE A 198 -11.12 3.45 -0.01
N GLN A 199 -12.16 3.82 0.73
CA GLN A 199 -13.52 3.78 0.19
C GLN A 199 -13.62 4.58 -1.12
N THR A 200 -13.10 5.80 -1.13
CA THR A 200 -13.13 6.68 -2.31
C THR A 200 -12.39 6.05 -3.49
N LEU A 201 -11.27 5.37 -3.25
CA LEU A 201 -10.51 4.63 -4.26
C LEU A 201 -11.33 3.55 -4.98
N GLY A 202 -12.26 2.88 -4.29
CA GLY A 202 -13.16 1.87 -4.88
C GLY A 202 -14.53 2.40 -5.32
N SER A 203 -14.80 3.69 -5.15
CA SER A 203 -16.13 4.30 -5.36
C SER A 203 -16.45 4.68 -6.81
N GLU A 204 -15.46 4.64 -7.70
CA GLU A 204 -15.57 5.06 -9.12
C GLU A 204 -15.95 6.53 -9.36
N LYS A 205 -16.06 7.35 -8.29
CA LYS A 205 -16.37 8.79 -8.37
C LYS A 205 -15.31 9.62 -9.08
N TYR A 206 -14.07 9.13 -9.08
CA TYR A 206 -12.89 9.83 -9.60
C TYR A 206 -12.21 8.98 -10.69
N PRO A 207 -12.18 9.44 -11.96
CA PRO A 207 -11.59 8.66 -13.06
C PRO A 207 -10.12 8.28 -12.83
N GLU A 208 -9.32 9.17 -12.23
CA GLU A 208 -7.91 8.94 -11.92
C GLU A 208 -7.70 7.87 -10.85
N LEU A 209 -8.58 7.80 -9.84
CA LEU A 209 -8.54 6.74 -8.83
C LEU A 209 -9.04 5.42 -9.42
N THR A 210 -10.06 5.47 -10.27
CA THR A 210 -10.57 4.30 -11.01
C THR A 210 -9.48 3.68 -11.89
N MET A 211 -8.68 4.52 -12.56
CA MET A 211 -7.54 4.06 -13.36
C MET A 211 -6.46 3.41 -12.49
N ALA A 212 -6.11 4.02 -11.35
CA ALA A 212 -5.15 3.43 -10.41
C ALA A 212 -5.66 2.10 -9.83
N TYR A 213 -6.93 2.04 -9.41
CA TYR A 213 -7.59 0.84 -8.92
C TYR A 213 -7.54 -0.28 -9.97
N ASN A 214 -7.95 0.00 -11.21
CA ASN A 214 -7.97 -0.99 -12.28
C ASN A 214 -6.56 -1.49 -12.65
N ALA A 215 -5.55 -0.62 -12.59
CA ALA A 215 -4.16 -1.03 -12.77
C ALA A 215 -3.71 -2.02 -11.67
N MET A 216 -4.03 -1.74 -10.40
CA MET A 216 -3.71 -2.62 -9.28
C MET A 216 -4.46 -3.97 -9.35
N VAL A 217 -5.72 -3.95 -9.80
CA VAL A 217 -6.53 -5.16 -10.02
C VAL A 217 -5.96 -6.02 -11.13
N LYS A 218 -5.57 -5.40 -12.25
CA LYS A 218 -5.04 -6.13 -13.42
C LYS A 218 -3.64 -6.69 -13.18
N HIS A 219 -2.83 -6.00 -12.37
CA HIS A 219 -1.42 -6.33 -12.15
C HIS A 219 -1.07 -6.49 -10.66
N PRO A 220 -1.73 -7.40 -9.92
CA PRO A 220 -1.54 -7.52 -8.47
C PRO A 220 -0.11 -7.94 -8.11
N TYR A 221 0.57 -8.69 -8.98
CA TYR A 221 1.97 -9.07 -8.76
C TYR A 221 2.90 -7.86 -8.77
N LEU A 222 2.74 -6.93 -9.72
CA LEU A 222 3.56 -5.71 -9.80
C LEU A 222 3.39 -4.80 -8.58
N VAL A 223 2.24 -4.87 -7.89
CA VAL A 223 1.97 -4.06 -6.70
C VAL A 223 2.84 -4.46 -5.50
N ALA A 224 3.20 -5.74 -5.37
CA ALA A 224 3.93 -6.24 -4.21
C ALA A 224 4.95 -7.34 -4.51
N GLY A 225 4.61 -8.36 -5.29
CA GLY A 225 5.51 -9.46 -5.68
C GLY A 225 5.18 -10.79 -5.00
N ASN A 226 6.12 -11.74 -5.08
CA ASN A 226 5.98 -13.09 -4.53
C ASN A 226 5.79 -13.11 -3.00
N ASP A 227 4.96 -14.04 -2.51
CA ASP A 227 4.70 -14.28 -1.09
C ASP A 227 4.26 -13.03 -0.28
N ARG A 228 3.47 -12.16 -0.91
CA ARG A 228 2.93 -10.93 -0.29
C ARG A 228 1.42 -11.00 -0.16
N PHE A 229 0.90 -10.65 1.02
CA PHE A 229 -0.55 -10.53 1.25
C PHE A 229 -1.24 -9.61 0.23
N ASP A 230 -0.64 -8.47 -0.12
CA ASP A 230 -1.21 -7.54 -1.11
C ASP A 230 -1.42 -8.22 -2.49
N THR A 231 -0.47 -9.06 -2.93
CA THR A 231 -0.59 -9.83 -4.17
C THR A 231 -1.73 -10.84 -4.07
N ASP A 232 -1.75 -11.63 -3.00
CA ASP A 232 -2.71 -12.72 -2.81
C ASP A 232 -4.14 -12.19 -2.60
N PHE A 233 -4.30 -11.16 -1.79
CA PHE A 233 -5.60 -10.51 -1.57
C PHE A 233 -6.13 -9.91 -2.87
N ASN A 234 -5.35 -9.08 -3.57
CA ASN A 234 -5.82 -8.43 -4.80
C ASN A 234 -6.16 -9.46 -5.89
N LYS A 235 -5.42 -10.57 -5.99
CA LYS A 235 -5.76 -11.70 -6.86
C LYS A 235 -7.08 -12.36 -6.47
N ALA A 236 -7.25 -12.70 -5.18
CA ALA A 236 -8.44 -13.37 -4.67
C ALA A 236 -9.71 -12.54 -4.90
N MET A 237 -9.63 -11.22 -4.70
CA MET A 237 -10.78 -10.34 -4.89
C MET A 237 -11.21 -10.18 -6.34
N ASN A 238 -10.32 -10.45 -7.31
CA ASN A 238 -10.62 -10.35 -8.75
C ASN A 238 -11.39 -9.07 -9.15
N GLY A 239 -10.93 -7.91 -8.67
CA GLY A 239 -11.55 -6.61 -8.95
C GLY A 239 -12.64 -6.17 -7.96
N ARG A 240 -13.09 -7.05 -7.08
CA ARG A 240 -14.06 -6.75 -6.03
C ARG A 240 -13.46 -5.99 -4.84
N GLY A 241 -12.14 -5.95 -4.71
CA GLY A 241 -11.44 -5.19 -3.67
C GLY A 241 -9.94 -5.14 -3.91
N ILE A 242 -9.27 -4.19 -3.24
CA ILE A 242 -7.81 -4.08 -3.22
C ILE A 242 -7.32 -3.70 -1.82
N THR A 243 -6.08 -4.05 -1.52
CA THR A 243 -5.38 -3.62 -0.31
C THR A 243 -4.03 -3.02 -0.65
N LYS A 244 -3.55 -2.15 0.25
CA LYS A 244 -2.20 -1.59 0.18
C LYS A 244 -1.59 -1.47 1.56
N VAL A 245 -0.50 -2.20 1.78
CA VAL A 245 0.32 -2.11 3.00
C VAL A 245 1.17 -0.83 3.04
N GLY A 246 1.37 -0.29 4.24
CA GLY A 246 2.32 0.76 4.55
C GLY A 246 3.38 0.30 5.57
N GLY A 247 4.47 1.06 5.66
CA GLY A 247 5.45 0.90 6.75
C GLY A 247 4.81 1.11 8.12
N GLU A 248 5.47 0.69 9.20
CA GLU A 248 4.89 0.76 10.56
C GLU A 248 3.50 0.12 10.66
N ALA A 249 3.24 -0.96 9.92
CA ALA A 249 2.04 -1.79 9.99
C ALA A 249 0.69 -1.05 9.91
N ILE A 250 0.64 0.05 9.14
CA ILE A 250 -0.61 0.62 8.62
C ILE A 250 -1.03 -0.15 7.36
N ARG A 251 -2.33 -0.34 7.17
CA ARG A 251 -2.93 -0.90 5.96
C ARG A 251 -4.23 -0.17 5.65
N GLY A 252 -4.43 0.10 4.37
CA GLY A 252 -5.73 0.44 3.84
C GLY A 252 -6.27 -0.66 2.93
N LEU A 253 -7.59 -0.78 2.87
CA LEU A 253 -8.28 -1.77 2.07
C LEU A 253 -9.63 -1.21 1.62
N VAL A 254 -10.04 -1.57 0.41
CA VAL A 254 -11.40 -1.34 -0.07
C VAL A 254 -11.97 -2.63 -0.64
N ILE A 255 -13.25 -2.88 -0.38
CA ILE A 255 -13.97 -4.06 -0.85
C ILE A 255 -15.42 -3.71 -1.17
N LYS A 256 -15.90 -4.16 -2.32
CA LYS A 256 -17.27 -4.02 -2.80
C LYS A 256 -18.10 -5.21 -2.31
N THR A 257 -19.23 -4.92 -1.68
CA THR A 257 -20.06 -5.92 -1.00
C THR A 257 -21.53 -5.66 -1.31
N GLU A 258 -22.36 -6.70 -1.29
CA GLU A 258 -23.81 -6.54 -1.48
C GLU A 258 -24.47 -5.87 -0.28
N LYS A 259 -23.96 -6.12 0.94
CA LYS A 259 -24.59 -5.66 2.19
C LYS A 259 -24.28 -4.20 2.54
N TYR A 260 -23.06 -3.75 2.28
CA TYR A 260 -22.55 -2.45 2.76
C TYR A 260 -22.05 -1.55 1.61
N GLY A 261 -22.26 -1.97 0.35
CA GLY A 261 -21.72 -1.30 -0.82
C GLY A 261 -20.18 -1.29 -0.82
N VAL A 262 -19.58 -0.13 -1.06
CA VAL A 262 -18.13 0.09 -1.06
C VAL A 262 -17.61 0.33 0.36
N VAL A 263 -17.01 -0.70 0.94
CA VAL A 263 -16.45 -0.65 2.29
C VAL A 263 -14.99 -0.19 2.25
N GLY A 264 -14.68 0.90 2.93
CA GLY A 264 -13.30 1.35 3.19
C GLY A 264 -12.83 0.92 4.57
N ILE A 265 -11.60 0.40 4.66
CA ILE A 265 -11.01 -0.09 5.91
C ILE A 265 -9.62 0.52 6.10
N ALA A 266 -9.36 1.02 7.31
CA ALA A 266 -8.03 1.36 7.80
C ALA A 266 -7.69 0.51 9.02
N GLN A 267 -6.46 0.00 9.08
CA GLN A 267 -5.96 -0.83 10.17
C GLN A 267 -4.52 -0.42 10.51
N LYS A 268 -4.23 -0.25 11.80
CA LYS A 268 -2.91 0.06 12.36
C LYS A 268 -2.59 -0.91 13.48
N ILE A 269 -1.45 -1.58 13.38
CA ILE A 269 -0.85 -2.23 14.55
C ILE A 269 -0.11 -1.14 15.34
N VAL A 270 -0.51 -0.90 16.59
CA VAL A 270 -0.09 0.30 17.35
C VAL A 270 1.44 0.38 17.48
N ASP A 271 2.10 -0.74 17.75
CA ASP A 271 3.56 -0.83 17.90
C ASP A 271 4.35 -0.88 16.56
N GLY A 272 3.65 -0.78 15.42
CA GLY A 272 4.26 -0.78 14.09
C GLY A 272 4.72 -2.15 13.60
N ASN A 273 4.47 -3.24 14.34
CA ASN A 273 5.00 -4.55 13.99
C ASN A 273 4.26 -5.22 12.82
N GLN A 274 4.99 -5.43 11.71
CA GLN A 274 4.43 -6.00 10.49
C GLN A 274 3.98 -7.46 10.64
N ARG A 275 4.48 -8.21 11.62
CA ARG A 275 4.15 -9.64 11.77
C ARG A 275 2.67 -9.89 12.07
N ALA A 276 1.96 -8.89 12.62
CA ALA A 276 0.54 -8.94 12.94
C ALA A 276 -0.37 -8.38 11.82
N ASN A 277 0.17 -7.63 10.86
CA ASN A 277 -0.61 -6.83 9.91
C ASN A 277 -1.58 -7.67 9.05
N GLU A 278 -1.10 -8.78 8.49
CA GLU A 278 -1.87 -9.65 7.59
C GLU A 278 -2.99 -10.39 8.33
N THR A 279 -2.67 -10.92 9.52
CA THR A 279 -3.64 -11.60 10.37
C THR A 279 -4.69 -10.61 10.89
N ALA A 280 -4.29 -9.39 11.24
CA ALA A 280 -5.21 -8.37 11.73
C ALA A 280 -6.30 -8.04 10.70
N ILE A 281 -5.92 -7.77 9.46
CA ILE A 281 -6.90 -7.41 8.42
C ILE A 281 -7.83 -8.59 8.08
N ILE A 282 -7.31 -9.82 8.08
CA ILE A 282 -8.14 -11.02 7.85
C ILE A 282 -9.13 -11.26 8.98
N THR A 283 -8.76 -11.01 10.24
CA THR A 283 -9.71 -11.08 11.36
C THR A 283 -10.85 -10.07 11.18
N ILE A 284 -10.59 -8.84 10.72
CA ILE A 284 -11.63 -7.84 10.44
C ILE A 284 -12.56 -8.34 9.32
N LEU A 285 -11.99 -8.80 8.21
CA LEU A 285 -12.76 -9.29 7.05
C LEU A 285 -13.66 -10.48 7.42
N ASN A 286 -13.15 -11.41 8.22
CA ASN A 286 -13.90 -12.55 8.71
C ASN A 286 -14.99 -12.16 9.71
N HIS A 287 -14.70 -11.26 10.65
CA HIS A 287 -15.68 -10.79 11.63
C HIS A 287 -16.90 -10.13 10.96
N LEU A 288 -16.63 -9.34 9.92
CA LEU A 288 -17.67 -8.65 9.15
C LEU A 288 -18.28 -9.50 8.03
N ASN A 289 -17.79 -10.73 7.82
CA ASN A 289 -18.19 -11.63 6.74
C ASN A 289 -18.12 -10.97 5.35
N LEU A 290 -17.00 -10.31 5.03
CA LEU A 290 -16.84 -9.56 3.77
C LEU A 290 -16.22 -10.39 2.63
N LEU A 291 -15.74 -11.60 2.93
CA LEU A 291 -15.14 -12.51 1.95
C LEU A 291 -16.17 -13.53 1.47
N GLN A 292 -16.16 -13.82 0.17
CA GLN A 292 -16.88 -14.96 -0.40
C GLN A 292 -16.19 -16.28 -0.01
N PRO A 293 -16.89 -17.43 -0.04
CA PRO A 293 -16.33 -18.72 0.40
C PRO A 293 -15.00 -19.10 -0.25
N ASN A 294 -14.90 -18.97 -1.58
CA ASN A 294 -13.68 -19.24 -2.36
C ASN A 294 -12.53 -18.30 -2.00
N GLU A 295 -12.82 -17.03 -1.72
CA GLU A 295 -11.83 -16.03 -1.35
C GLU A 295 -11.29 -16.28 0.06
N ARG A 296 -12.19 -16.66 0.98
CA ARG A 296 -11.82 -17.05 2.34
C ARG A 296 -10.96 -18.29 2.34
N GLU A 297 -11.30 -19.30 1.54
CA GLU A 297 -10.48 -20.50 1.36
C GLU A 297 -9.07 -20.15 0.87
N TYR A 298 -8.98 -19.32 -0.19
CA TYR A 298 -7.69 -18.90 -0.75
C TYR A 298 -6.83 -18.12 0.26
N LEU A 299 -7.44 -17.28 1.09
CA LEU A 299 -6.76 -16.44 2.06
C LEU A 299 -6.63 -17.08 3.45
N GLN A 300 -7.09 -18.31 3.64
CA GLN A 300 -7.16 -18.99 4.94
C GLN A 300 -5.79 -19.05 5.64
N LYS A 301 -4.69 -19.17 4.88
CA LYS A 301 -3.32 -19.20 5.42
C LYS A 301 -2.95 -17.98 6.26
N TYR A 302 -3.65 -16.85 6.09
CA TYR A 302 -3.42 -15.61 6.83
C TYR A 302 -4.25 -15.49 8.13
N GLU A 303 -5.26 -16.35 8.32
CA GLU A 303 -6.05 -16.38 9.57
C GLU A 303 -5.19 -16.73 10.79
N THR A 304 -4.15 -17.54 10.58
CA THR A 304 -3.15 -17.88 11.60
C THR A 304 -1.78 -17.98 10.96
N LYS A 305 -0.93 -16.98 11.23
CA LYS A 305 0.45 -16.97 10.71
C LYS A 305 1.31 -17.92 11.54
N LYS A 306 1.71 -19.03 10.94
CA LYS A 306 2.64 -19.98 11.56
C LYS A 306 4.05 -19.38 11.62
N LEU A 307 4.71 -19.52 12.76
CA LEU A 307 6.08 -19.09 12.98
C LEU A 307 7.01 -20.31 12.95
N PHE A 308 8.14 -20.19 12.27
CA PHE A 308 9.14 -21.25 12.15
C PHE A 308 10.52 -20.73 12.57
N ASN A 309 11.35 -21.58 13.17
CA ASN A 309 12.76 -21.26 13.41
C ASN A 309 13.62 -21.51 12.16
N HIS A 310 14.92 -21.26 12.25
CA HIS A 310 15.87 -21.45 11.14
C HIS A 310 15.96 -22.92 10.64
N ASN A 311 15.63 -23.90 11.48
CA ASN A 311 15.53 -25.32 11.11
C ASN A 311 14.14 -25.71 10.59
N LYS A 312 13.27 -24.73 10.30
CA LYS A 312 11.89 -24.93 9.81
C LYS A 312 10.98 -25.69 10.78
N ILE A 313 11.32 -25.70 12.07
CA ILE A 313 10.46 -26.25 13.13
C ILE A 313 9.39 -25.21 13.46
N HIS A 314 8.13 -25.64 13.54
CA HIS A 314 7.03 -24.77 13.99
C HIS A 314 7.22 -24.40 15.46
N ILE A 315 7.27 -23.11 15.75
CA ILE A 315 7.58 -22.58 17.09
C ILE A 315 6.41 -21.82 17.71
N GLY A 316 5.36 -21.51 16.95
CA GLY A 316 4.36 -20.57 17.42
C GLY A 316 3.43 -20.07 16.34
N ASN A 317 2.48 -19.23 16.73
CA ASN A 317 1.52 -18.64 15.81
C ASN A 317 1.27 -17.17 16.13
N VAL A 318 0.89 -16.39 15.12
CA VAL A 318 0.22 -15.09 15.29
C VAL A 318 -1.25 -15.25 14.93
N LYS A 319 -2.16 -14.87 15.83
CA LYS A 319 -3.62 -14.97 15.61
C LYS A 319 -4.35 -13.74 16.15
N GLY A 320 -5.38 -13.28 15.44
CA GLY A 320 -6.22 -12.15 15.86
C GLY A 320 -7.37 -12.57 16.78
N PHE A 321 -7.69 -11.73 17.75
CA PHE A 321 -8.73 -11.93 18.76
C PHE A 321 -9.52 -10.63 18.99
N LEU A 322 -10.83 -10.68 18.76
CA LEU A 322 -11.77 -9.60 19.05
C LEU A 322 -12.49 -9.88 20.36
N ASN A 323 -12.35 -8.98 21.33
CA ASN A 323 -12.94 -9.06 22.67
C ASN A 323 -13.91 -7.90 22.93
#